data_AF-A0A0U4BM24-F1
#
_entry.id   AF-A0A0U4BM24-F1
#
_cell.length_a   1.000
_cell.length_b   1.000
_cell.length_c   1.000
_cell.angle_alpha   90.00
_cell.angle_beta   90.00
_cell.angle_gamma   90.00
#
_symmetry.space_group_name_H-M   'P 1'
#
loop_
_entity.id
_entity.type
_entity.pdbx_description
1 polymer ?
#
loop_
_entity_poly.entity_id
_entity_poly.type
_entity_poly.pdbx_seq_one_letter_code
_entity_poly.pdbx_strand_id
1 'polypeptide(L)'
;MLRNLYAEQQQRIAFKQLSKVLLRAQQLLAWEDEAEQLYSETQMALNGTVAARRAVLSLMPDRMAQLEALHRRARSFTTYNVWYRLRVAYEELQGNYQEIIRVTAAASRRLRDGKLNARRFDIRFNHFMSIYAYLRSRQPTQGLRLAEDYARDFHPSSSNWFYFQEQHVLLALHAQQYERAQLLLSVIIKNPAYLIQREAALQRWDLYKAYIEFVLPPPRTTARQRQMAQWALQLPEYSRDKRGHNVAILVLQLLHFLRERNLEAVLLRLERLRKYQQRHLYEPTTLRSRLFLRLLQLIVEKNFNAPQAAERGTAMLQQLRETPPPGNAFAEVEIIPYEHLWELVLGLLREGAPVANEPVAQ
;
A
#
# COMPACT_ATOMS: atom_id res chain seq x y z
N MET A 1 -10.79 45.56 -12.27
CA MET A 1 -12.10 46.23 -12.44
C MET A 1 -12.25 47.44 -11.52
N LEU A 2 -12.37 47.27 -10.19
CA LEU A 2 -12.57 48.39 -9.23
C LEU A 2 -11.51 49.50 -9.28
N ARG A 3 -10.23 49.17 -9.49
CA ARG A 3 -9.15 50.17 -9.63
C ARG A 3 -9.39 51.12 -10.80
N ASN A 4 -9.84 50.58 -11.94
CA ASN A 4 -10.07 51.38 -13.14
C ASN A 4 -11.30 52.28 -12.95
N LEU A 5 -12.36 51.76 -12.30
CA LEU A 5 -13.53 52.55 -11.92
C LEU A 5 -13.18 53.74 -11.00
N TYR A 6 -12.30 53.55 -10.01
CA TYR A 6 -11.85 54.67 -9.16
C TYR A 6 -10.98 55.69 -9.90
N ALA A 7 -10.27 55.27 -10.95
CA ALA A 7 -9.54 56.20 -11.81
C ALA A 7 -10.51 57.04 -12.64
N GLU A 8 -11.53 56.41 -13.24
CA GLU A 8 -12.59 57.07 -14.02
C GLU A 8 -13.40 58.05 -13.16
N GLN A 9 -13.71 57.67 -11.91
CA GLN A 9 -14.42 58.51 -10.94
C GLN A 9 -13.50 59.54 -10.23
N GLN A 10 -12.22 59.64 -10.61
CA GLN A 10 -11.21 60.53 -10.01
C GLN A 10 -11.03 60.38 -8.48
N GLN A 11 -11.38 59.23 -7.90
CA GLN A 11 -11.25 58.93 -6.47
C GLN A 11 -9.80 58.57 -6.10
N ARG A 12 -8.92 59.59 -6.03
CA ARG A 12 -7.46 59.42 -5.91
C ARG A 12 -7.00 58.58 -4.71
N ILE A 13 -7.64 58.72 -3.55
CA ILE A 13 -7.26 57.97 -2.33
C ILE A 13 -7.59 56.49 -2.47
N ALA A 14 -8.84 56.18 -2.86
CA ALA A 14 -9.30 54.81 -3.09
C ALA A 14 -8.50 54.13 -4.21
N PHE A 15 -8.19 54.85 -5.29
CA PHE A 15 -7.32 54.37 -6.37
C PHE A 15 -5.93 53.97 -5.86
N LYS A 16 -5.26 54.84 -5.08
CA LYS A 16 -3.91 54.55 -4.55
C LYS A 16 -3.92 53.37 -3.57
N GLN A 17 -4.93 53.29 -2.70
CA GLN A 17 -5.09 52.17 -1.78
C GLN A 17 -5.28 50.85 -2.53
N LEU A 18 -6.21 50.82 -3.49
CA LEU A 18 -6.51 49.62 -4.25
C LEU A 18 -5.37 49.21 -5.18
N SER A 19 -4.60 50.17 -5.71
CA SER A 19 -3.40 49.88 -6.51
C SER A 19 -2.33 49.17 -5.68
N LYS A 20 -2.13 49.57 -4.42
CA LYS A 20 -1.21 48.87 -3.50
C LYS A 20 -1.69 47.46 -3.18
N VAL A 21 -3.00 47.28 -2.96
CA VAL A 21 -3.60 45.95 -2.74
C VAL A 21 -3.41 45.06 -3.97
N LEU A 22 -3.68 45.59 -5.16
CA LEU A 22 -3.51 44.86 -6.41
C LEU A 22 -2.05 44.43 -6.62
N LEU A 23 -1.09 45.33 -6.40
CA LEU A 23 0.34 45.00 -6.54
C LEU A 23 0.75 43.87 -5.60
N ARG A 24 0.29 43.90 -4.34
CA ARG A 24 0.54 42.80 -3.38
C ARG A 24 -0.10 41.49 -3.83
N ALA A 25 -1.33 41.54 -4.36
CA ALA A 25 -2.00 40.35 -4.87
C ALA A 25 -1.30 39.78 -6.11
N GLN A 26 -0.80 40.63 -7.01
CA GLN A 26 -0.02 40.21 -8.17
C GLN A 26 1.31 39.57 -7.76
N GLN A 27 2.01 40.14 -6.77
CA GLN A 27 3.24 39.55 -6.27
C GLN A 27 3.00 38.19 -5.59
N LEU A 28 1.90 38.07 -4.84
CA LEU A 28 1.48 36.80 -4.26
C LEU A 28 1.20 35.76 -5.34
N LEU A 29 0.42 36.12 -6.36
CA LEU A 29 0.10 35.26 -7.48
C LEU A 29 1.38 34.79 -8.21
N ALA A 30 2.34 35.69 -8.44
CA ALA A 30 3.60 35.33 -9.07
C ALA A 30 4.38 34.25 -8.28
N TRP A 31 4.39 34.32 -6.94
CA TRP A 31 5.00 33.26 -6.12
C TRP A 31 4.22 31.95 -6.12
N GLU A 32 2.89 32.03 -6.23
CA GLU A 32 2.04 30.84 -6.36
C GLU A 32 2.26 30.14 -7.70
N ASP A 33 2.29 30.91 -8.80
CA ASP A 33 2.54 30.41 -10.16
C ASP A 33 3.92 29.76 -10.25
N GLU A 34 4.96 30.40 -9.70
CA GLU A 34 6.32 29.84 -9.65
C GLU A 34 6.35 28.49 -8.91
N ALA A 35 5.63 28.40 -7.78
CA ALA A 35 5.56 27.17 -6.99
C ALA A 35 4.78 26.06 -7.71
N GLU A 36 3.68 26.40 -8.38
CA GLU A 36 2.87 25.46 -9.17
C GLU A 36 3.62 24.96 -10.40
N GLN A 37 4.38 25.83 -11.08
CA GLN A 37 5.21 25.45 -12.21
C GLN A 37 6.28 24.43 -11.79
N LEU A 38 7.05 24.75 -10.74
CA LEU A 38 8.10 23.87 -10.22
C LEU A 38 7.55 22.50 -9.80
N TYR A 39 6.38 22.50 -9.16
CA TYR A 39 5.69 21.27 -8.80
C TYR A 39 5.21 20.48 -10.02
N SER A 40 4.63 21.14 -11.02
CA SER A 40 4.09 20.51 -12.23
C SER A 40 5.19 19.85 -13.06
N GLU A 41 6.32 20.53 -13.25
CA GLU A 41 7.51 19.98 -13.92
C GLU A 41 8.03 18.73 -13.19
N THR A 42 7.97 18.72 -11.87
CA THR A 42 8.33 17.55 -11.07
C THR A 42 7.33 16.41 -11.23
N GLN A 43 6.03 16.72 -11.19
CA GLN A 43 4.96 15.74 -11.35
C GLN A 43 4.99 15.04 -12.71
N MET A 44 5.33 15.75 -13.79
CA MET A 44 5.48 15.14 -15.10
C MET A 44 6.54 14.03 -15.10
N ALA A 45 7.69 14.27 -14.44
CA ALA A 45 8.73 13.27 -14.29
C ALA A 45 8.31 12.11 -13.36
N LEU A 46 7.59 12.41 -12.28
CA LEU A 46 7.07 11.41 -11.34
C LEU A 46 6.06 10.46 -11.98
N ASN A 47 5.21 10.97 -12.87
CA ASN A 47 4.24 10.17 -13.62
C ASN A 47 4.87 9.43 -14.81
N GLY A 48 6.14 9.71 -15.13
CA GLY A 48 6.90 9.07 -16.20
C GLY A 48 7.42 7.68 -15.85
N THR A 49 8.42 7.24 -16.63
CA THR A 49 9.07 5.93 -16.49
C THR A 49 9.91 5.83 -15.21
N VAL A 50 10.33 4.61 -14.86
CA VAL A 50 11.26 4.37 -13.74
C VAL A 50 12.55 5.19 -13.89
N ALA A 51 13.06 5.35 -15.11
CA ALA A 51 14.23 6.17 -15.40
C ALA A 51 13.97 7.66 -15.11
N ALA A 52 12.81 8.19 -15.53
CA ALA A 52 12.42 9.56 -15.25
C ALA A 52 12.27 9.83 -13.74
N ARG A 53 11.65 8.89 -13.00
CA ARG A 53 11.53 8.96 -11.55
C ARG A 53 12.89 8.97 -10.84
N ARG A 54 13.84 8.15 -11.29
CA ARG A 54 15.21 8.14 -10.76
C ARG A 54 15.94 9.44 -11.05
N ALA A 55 15.80 9.98 -12.26
CA ALA A 55 16.44 11.23 -12.66
C ALA A 55 15.91 12.43 -11.87
N VAL A 56 14.60 12.49 -11.59
CA VAL A 56 14.04 13.61 -10.81
C VAL A 56 14.34 13.48 -9.32
N LEU A 57 14.53 12.27 -8.78
CA LEU A 57 14.76 12.03 -7.36
C LEU A 57 15.97 12.81 -6.81
N SER A 58 17.04 12.94 -7.59
CA SER A 58 18.22 13.73 -7.20
C SER A 58 17.96 15.23 -7.15
N LEU A 59 16.99 15.72 -7.92
CA LEU A 59 16.62 17.14 -7.98
C LEU A 59 15.57 17.52 -6.92
N MET A 60 14.83 16.55 -6.37
CA MET A 60 13.75 16.82 -5.43
C MET A 60 14.18 17.58 -4.17
N PRO A 61 15.34 17.33 -3.53
CA PRO A 61 15.77 18.10 -2.36
C PRO A 61 15.87 19.60 -2.63
N ASP A 62 16.50 19.99 -3.73
CA ASP A 62 16.65 21.40 -4.11
C ASP A 62 15.30 22.03 -4.45
N ARG A 63 14.44 21.30 -5.18
CA ARG A 63 13.08 21.76 -5.49
C ARG A 63 12.23 21.95 -4.24
N MET A 64 12.35 21.04 -3.26
CA MET A 64 11.67 21.19 -1.96
C MET A 64 12.14 22.43 -1.20
N ALA A 65 13.45 22.72 -1.20
CA ALA A 65 14.00 23.90 -0.56
C ALA A 65 13.49 25.19 -1.24
N GLN A 66 13.39 25.21 -2.57
CA GLN A 66 12.81 26.33 -3.32
C GLN A 66 11.32 26.53 -2.98
N LEU A 67 10.53 25.46 -3.00
CA LEU A 67 9.11 25.54 -2.62
C LEU A 67 8.90 25.98 -1.17
N GLU A 68 9.76 25.53 -0.25
CA GLU A 68 9.72 25.98 1.14
C GLU A 68 10.02 27.49 1.25
N ALA A 69 11.03 27.98 0.53
CA ALA A 69 11.35 29.40 0.50
C ALA A 69 10.21 30.24 -0.07
N LEU A 70 9.58 29.78 -1.16
CA LEU A 70 8.38 30.41 -1.74
C LEU A 70 7.22 30.42 -0.73
N HIS A 71 6.98 29.30 -0.04
CA HIS A 71 5.94 29.24 0.98
C HIS A 71 6.21 30.19 2.16
N ARG A 72 7.47 30.34 2.61
CA ARG A 72 7.84 31.29 3.68
C ARG A 72 7.55 32.74 3.29
N ARG A 73 7.72 33.09 2.01
CA ARG A 73 7.43 34.43 1.45
C ARG A 73 5.93 34.67 1.25
N ALA A 74 5.26 33.75 0.55
CA ALA A 74 3.85 33.87 0.17
C ALA A 74 2.88 33.61 1.32
N ARG A 75 3.22 32.66 2.20
CA ARG A 75 2.37 32.15 3.30
C ARG A 75 0.96 31.79 2.87
N SER A 76 0.83 31.33 1.63
CA SER A 76 -0.46 30.97 1.04
C SER A 76 -0.74 29.48 1.13
N PHE A 77 -2.01 29.12 0.95
CA PHE A 77 -2.39 27.71 0.84
C PHE A 77 -1.75 27.05 -0.37
N THR A 78 -1.70 27.73 -1.52
CA THR A 78 -1.20 27.16 -2.78
C THR A 78 0.25 26.71 -2.64
N THR A 79 1.12 27.62 -2.18
CA THR A 79 2.54 27.32 -1.91
C THR A 79 2.74 26.24 -0.86
N TYR A 80 1.91 26.23 0.20
CA TYR A 80 1.95 25.14 1.19
C TYR A 80 1.60 23.79 0.57
N ASN A 81 0.53 23.74 -0.23
CA ASN A 81 -0.03 22.49 -0.74
C ASN A 81 0.93 21.80 -1.71
N VAL A 82 1.57 22.56 -2.61
CA VAL A 82 2.55 22.00 -3.55
C VAL A 82 3.83 21.54 -2.84
N TRP A 83 4.31 22.29 -1.84
CA TRP A 83 5.44 21.88 -1.00
C TRP A 83 5.13 20.60 -0.21
N TYR A 84 3.97 20.55 0.44
CA TYR A 84 3.50 19.39 1.20
C TYR A 84 3.39 18.14 0.31
N ARG A 85 2.76 18.26 -0.87
CA ARG A 85 2.62 17.15 -1.81
C ARG A 85 3.96 16.66 -2.34
N LEU A 86 4.88 17.57 -2.68
CA LEU A 86 6.20 17.19 -3.14
C LEU A 86 6.99 16.45 -2.05
N ARG A 87 6.91 16.92 -0.81
CA ARG A 87 7.56 16.28 0.34
C ARG A 87 7.03 14.86 0.55
N VAL A 88 5.70 14.68 0.55
CA VAL A 88 5.12 13.33 0.68
C VAL A 88 5.60 12.40 -0.44
N ALA A 89 5.62 12.86 -1.69
CA ALA A 89 6.10 12.09 -2.83
C ALA A 89 7.60 11.75 -2.72
N TYR A 90 8.42 12.68 -2.23
CA TYR A 90 9.86 12.45 -2.01
C TYR A 90 10.10 11.35 -1.00
N GLU A 91 9.48 11.45 0.18
CA GLU A 91 9.65 10.46 1.25
C GLU A 91 9.13 9.08 0.82
N GLU A 92 8.07 9.05 0.01
CA GLU A 92 7.52 7.80 -0.55
C GLU A 92 8.50 7.09 -1.48
N LEU A 93 9.22 7.85 -2.31
CA LEU A 93 10.26 7.32 -3.20
C LEU A 93 11.48 6.83 -2.41
N GLN A 94 11.84 7.53 -1.35
CA GLN A 94 12.92 7.14 -0.43
C GLN A 94 12.53 5.94 0.47
N GLY A 95 11.23 5.60 0.54
CA GLY A 95 10.73 4.60 1.48
C GLY A 95 10.72 5.07 2.94
N ASN A 96 10.81 6.38 3.17
CA ASN A 96 10.78 6.98 4.50
C ASN A 96 9.33 7.18 4.98
N TYR A 97 8.64 6.06 5.19
CA TYR A 97 7.24 6.07 5.60
C TYR A 97 7.01 6.69 6.98
N GLN A 98 8.01 6.65 7.86
CA GLN A 98 7.92 7.29 9.17
C GLN A 98 7.80 8.82 9.05
N GLU A 99 8.51 9.41 8.08
CA GLU A 99 8.39 10.83 7.80
C GLU A 99 7.02 11.17 7.19
N ILE A 100 6.47 10.34 6.30
CA ILE A 100 5.10 10.54 5.79
C ILE A 100 4.10 10.58 6.94
N ILE A 101 4.18 9.66 7.90
CA ILE A 101 3.34 9.65 9.11
C ILE A 101 3.47 10.98 9.87
N ARG A 102 4.71 11.48 10.05
CA ARG A 102 4.96 12.75 10.74
C ARG A 102 4.32 13.93 9.99
N VAL A 103 4.51 14.01 8.68
CA VAL A 103 4.05 15.13 7.84
C VAL A 103 2.53 15.14 7.73
N THR A 104 1.88 13.98 7.53
CA THR A 104 0.41 13.89 7.45
C THR A 104 -0.23 14.22 8.80
N ALA A 105 0.35 13.74 9.92
CA ALA A 105 -0.13 14.09 11.26
C ALA A 105 0.02 15.59 11.55
N ALA A 106 1.12 16.22 11.11
CA ALA A 106 1.32 17.66 11.23
C ALA A 106 0.31 18.46 10.38
N ALA A 107 0.02 18.02 9.17
CA ALA A 107 -1.00 18.64 8.31
C ALA A 107 -2.40 18.53 8.94
N SER A 108 -2.78 17.36 9.46
CA SER A 108 -4.05 17.18 10.19
C SER A 108 -4.15 18.09 11.42
N ARG A 109 -3.06 18.27 12.18
CA ARG A 109 -3.03 19.23 13.32
C ARG A 109 -3.26 20.66 12.84
N ARG A 110 -2.50 21.10 11.82
CA ARG A 110 -2.66 22.46 11.27
C ARG A 110 -4.06 22.71 10.72
N LEU A 111 -4.69 21.71 10.13
CA LEU A 111 -6.08 21.79 9.67
C LEU A 111 -7.05 21.99 10.84
N ARG A 112 -6.93 21.17 11.90
CA ARG A 112 -7.76 21.31 13.10
C ARG A 112 -7.57 22.66 13.80
N ASP A 113 -6.35 23.17 13.84
CA ASP A 113 -6.03 24.48 14.41
C ASP A 113 -6.52 25.68 13.56
N GLY A 114 -7.19 25.44 12.43
CA GLY A 114 -7.60 26.51 11.49
C GLY A 114 -6.44 27.16 10.73
N LYS A 115 -5.23 26.59 10.80
CA LYS A 115 -4.01 27.07 10.12
C LYS A 115 -3.90 26.60 8.66
N LEU A 116 -4.84 25.76 8.20
CA LEU A 116 -4.99 25.34 6.81
C LEU A 116 -6.42 25.58 6.35
N ASN A 117 -6.58 25.92 5.07
CA ASN A 117 -7.88 26.12 4.47
C ASN A 117 -8.60 24.78 4.29
N ALA A 118 -9.60 24.51 5.13
CA ALA A 118 -10.35 23.25 5.13
C ALA A 118 -11.14 22.98 3.84
N ARG A 119 -11.51 24.01 3.08
CA ARG A 119 -12.21 23.86 1.81
C ARG A 119 -11.28 23.47 0.66
N ARG A 120 -10.00 23.87 0.75
CA ARG A 120 -9.00 23.62 -0.30
C ARG A 120 -8.12 22.40 0.00
N PHE A 121 -7.92 22.05 1.27
CA PHE A 121 -7.06 20.93 1.67
C PHE A 121 -7.74 19.59 1.38
N ASP A 122 -7.08 18.73 0.61
CA ASP A 122 -7.57 17.38 0.34
C ASP A 122 -7.26 16.45 1.53
N ILE A 123 -8.19 16.43 2.49
CA ILE A 123 -8.08 15.60 3.69
C ILE A 123 -8.05 14.11 3.35
N ARG A 124 -8.71 13.68 2.26
CA ARG A 124 -8.76 12.28 1.83
C ARG A 124 -7.40 11.82 1.34
N PHE A 125 -6.70 12.64 0.55
CA PHE A 125 -5.31 12.37 0.18
C PHE A 125 -4.42 12.22 1.42
N ASN A 126 -4.55 13.13 2.39
CA ASN A 126 -3.78 13.07 3.63
C ASN A 126 -4.07 11.80 4.45
N HIS A 127 -5.34 11.43 4.61
CA HIS A 127 -5.76 10.21 5.30
C HIS A 127 -5.27 8.95 4.60
N PHE A 128 -5.39 8.89 3.27
CA PHE A 128 -4.86 7.79 2.47
C PHE A 128 -3.35 7.63 2.67
N MET A 129 -2.57 8.71 2.49
CA MET A 129 -1.11 8.65 2.64
C MET A 129 -0.68 8.29 4.06
N SER A 130 -1.44 8.71 5.08
CA SER A 130 -1.20 8.30 6.47
C SER A 130 -1.32 6.78 6.64
N ILE A 131 -2.47 6.19 6.29
CA ILE A 131 -2.70 4.75 6.52
C ILE A 131 -1.80 3.89 5.63
N TYR A 132 -1.52 4.36 4.42
CA TYR A 132 -0.57 3.75 3.51
C TYR A 132 0.83 3.72 4.13
N ALA A 133 1.29 4.83 4.71
CA ALA A 133 2.59 4.86 5.38
C ALA A 133 2.66 3.94 6.61
N TYR A 134 1.59 3.84 7.41
CA TYR A 134 1.51 2.89 8.53
C TYR A 134 1.59 1.43 8.06
N LEU A 135 0.93 1.07 6.96
CA LEU A 135 1.04 -0.26 6.36
C LEU A 135 2.48 -0.52 5.94
N ARG A 136 3.07 0.44 5.22
CA ARG A 136 4.42 0.31 4.65
C ARG A 136 5.54 0.41 5.67
N SER A 137 5.30 0.97 6.86
CA SER A 137 6.25 0.97 7.99
C SER A 137 6.02 -0.18 8.97
N ARG A 138 5.18 -1.17 8.62
CA ARG A 138 4.80 -2.32 9.46
C ARG A 138 4.26 -1.92 10.83
N GLN A 139 3.42 -0.89 10.85
CA GLN A 139 2.68 -0.44 12.03
C GLN A 139 1.17 -0.66 11.81
N PRO A 140 0.71 -1.91 11.52
CA PRO A 140 -0.63 -2.14 11.00
C PRO A 140 -1.73 -1.88 12.04
N THR A 141 -1.50 -2.17 13.32
CA THR A 141 -2.49 -1.93 14.38
C THR A 141 -2.81 -0.44 14.55
N GLN A 142 -1.79 0.43 14.44
CA GLN A 142 -1.99 1.87 14.52
C GLN A 142 -2.66 2.40 13.25
N GLY A 143 -2.21 1.94 12.08
CA GLY A 143 -2.82 2.29 10.80
C GLY A 143 -4.28 1.88 10.70
N LEU A 144 -4.63 0.69 11.19
CA LEU A 144 -5.99 0.16 11.19
C LEU A 144 -6.94 1.04 12.00
N ARG A 145 -6.55 1.42 13.24
CA ARG A 145 -7.36 2.33 14.06
C ARG A 145 -7.63 3.66 13.36
N LEU A 146 -6.62 4.23 12.70
CA LEU A 146 -6.80 5.46 11.92
C LEU A 146 -7.68 5.24 10.68
N ALA A 147 -7.54 4.10 9.99
CA ALA A 147 -8.34 3.78 8.81
C ALA A 147 -9.84 3.68 9.15
N GLU A 148 -10.19 3.15 10.31
CA GLU A 148 -11.57 3.11 10.81
C GLU A 148 -12.17 4.50 10.98
N ASP A 149 -11.40 5.43 11.55
CA ASP A 149 -11.81 6.83 11.72
C ASP A 149 -11.87 7.60 10.41
N TYR A 150 -10.98 7.29 9.47
CA TYR A 150 -10.84 8.02 8.20
C TYR A 150 -11.80 7.53 7.12
N ALA A 151 -12.33 6.31 7.24
CA ALA A 151 -13.23 5.72 6.25
C ALA A 151 -14.45 6.58 5.91
N ARG A 152 -14.95 7.36 6.89
CA ARG A 152 -16.10 8.27 6.72
C ARG A 152 -15.88 9.40 5.70
N ASP A 153 -14.63 9.75 5.42
CA ASP A 153 -14.29 10.84 4.49
C ASP A 153 -14.30 10.38 3.02
N PHE A 154 -14.44 9.07 2.78
CA PHE A 154 -14.44 8.49 1.44
C PHE A 154 -15.85 8.08 1.04
N HIS A 155 -16.35 8.65 -0.06
CA HIS A 155 -17.68 8.32 -0.56
C HIS A 155 -17.67 6.97 -1.32
N PRO A 156 -18.58 6.02 -1.01
CA PRO A 156 -18.58 4.67 -1.60
C PRO A 156 -18.65 4.59 -3.13
N SER A 157 -19.17 5.62 -3.80
CA SER A 157 -19.22 5.66 -5.27
C SER A 157 -17.91 6.09 -5.93
N SER A 158 -16.92 6.55 -5.17
CA SER A 158 -15.66 7.07 -5.71
C SER A 158 -14.60 5.97 -5.87
N SER A 159 -13.79 6.03 -6.92
CA SER A 159 -12.64 5.13 -7.07
C SER A 159 -11.66 5.24 -5.89
N ASN A 160 -11.52 6.44 -5.32
CA ASN A 160 -10.70 6.69 -4.13
C ASN A 160 -11.16 5.88 -2.91
N TRP A 161 -12.45 5.56 -2.81
CA TRP A 161 -12.95 4.68 -1.76
C TRP A 161 -12.39 3.27 -1.91
N PHE A 162 -12.39 2.69 -3.12
CA PHE A 162 -11.80 1.36 -3.33
C PHE A 162 -10.30 1.34 -3.05
N TYR A 163 -9.55 2.36 -3.48
CA TYR A 163 -8.13 2.48 -3.18
C TYR A 163 -7.86 2.58 -1.66
N PHE A 164 -8.67 3.35 -0.94
CA PHE A 164 -8.57 3.44 0.52
C PHE A 164 -8.92 2.11 1.20
N GLN A 165 -9.99 1.46 0.78
CA GLN A 165 -10.43 0.19 1.35
C GLN A 165 -9.42 -0.94 1.09
N GLU A 166 -8.68 -0.89 -0.02
CA GLU A 166 -7.60 -1.83 -0.30
C GLU A 166 -6.52 -1.74 0.80
N GLN A 167 -6.08 -0.53 1.14
CA GLN A 167 -5.14 -0.32 2.24
C GLN A 167 -5.75 -0.72 3.59
N HIS A 168 -7.04 -0.45 3.81
CA HIS A 168 -7.75 -0.78 5.04
C HIS A 168 -7.83 -2.28 5.29
N VAL A 169 -8.19 -3.07 4.27
CA VAL A 169 -8.23 -4.53 4.34
C VAL A 169 -6.83 -5.10 4.60
N LEU A 170 -5.81 -4.57 3.92
CA LEU A 170 -4.43 -5.01 4.12
C LEU A 170 -3.92 -4.69 5.53
N LEU A 171 -4.27 -3.53 6.09
CA LEU A 171 -3.98 -3.20 7.49
C LEU A 171 -4.63 -4.19 8.46
N ALA A 172 -5.89 -4.58 8.22
CA ALA A 172 -6.58 -5.58 9.03
C ALA A 172 -5.90 -6.95 8.97
N LEU A 173 -5.51 -7.39 7.77
CA LEU A 173 -4.76 -8.64 7.55
C LEU A 173 -3.38 -8.61 8.23
N HIS A 174 -2.64 -7.50 8.10
CA HIS A 174 -1.33 -7.32 8.74
C HIS A 174 -1.42 -7.23 10.26
N ALA A 175 -2.53 -6.72 10.79
CA ALA A 175 -2.81 -6.69 12.22
C ALA A 175 -3.38 -8.02 12.76
N GLN A 176 -3.46 -9.07 11.93
CA GLN A 176 -4.09 -10.37 12.22
C GLN A 176 -5.56 -10.26 12.67
N GLN A 177 -6.27 -9.20 12.28
CA GLN A 177 -7.70 -9.04 12.55
C GLN A 177 -8.52 -9.58 11.37
N TYR A 178 -8.51 -10.90 11.19
CA TYR A 178 -9.06 -11.56 10.01
C TYR A 178 -10.59 -11.43 9.90
N GLU A 179 -11.30 -11.46 11.02
CA GLU A 179 -12.74 -11.21 11.08
C GLU A 179 -13.07 -9.79 10.63
N ARG A 180 -12.24 -8.81 11.05
CA ARG A 180 -12.38 -7.42 10.61
C ARG A 180 -12.15 -7.29 9.10
N ALA A 181 -11.12 -7.96 8.57
CA ALA A 181 -10.86 -8.01 7.13
C ALA A 181 -12.05 -8.60 6.35
N GLN A 182 -12.68 -9.67 6.87
CA GLN A 182 -13.88 -10.27 6.27
C GLN A 182 -15.09 -9.33 6.26
N LEU A 183 -15.32 -8.59 7.35
CA LEU A 183 -16.39 -7.59 7.42
C LEU A 183 -16.17 -6.48 6.39
N LEU A 184 -14.95 -5.95 6.30
CA LEU A 184 -14.59 -4.93 5.31
C LEU A 184 -14.80 -5.44 3.89
N LEU A 185 -14.31 -6.65 3.58
CA LEU A 185 -14.48 -7.27 2.27
C LEU A 185 -15.96 -7.46 1.90
N SER A 186 -16.79 -7.83 2.87
CA SER A 186 -18.24 -7.99 2.67
C SER A 186 -18.91 -6.66 2.30
N VAL A 187 -18.47 -5.54 2.89
CA VAL A 187 -18.94 -4.20 2.52
C VAL A 187 -18.48 -3.82 1.11
N ILE A 188 -17.24 -4.15 0.74
CA ILE A 188 -16.65 -3.86 -0.57
C ILE A 188 -17.36 -4.60 -1.69
N ILE A 189 -17.57 -5.91 -1.55
CA ILE A 189 -18.21 -6.74 -2.58
C ILE A 189 -19.69 -6.35 -2.78
N LYS A 190 -20.38 -5.90 -1.73
CA LYS A 190 -21.77 -5.44 -1.80
C LYS A 190 -21.93 -4.04 -2.41
N ASN A 191 -20.84 -3.31 -2.62
CA ASN A 191 -20.90 -1.98 -3.22
C ASN A 191 -21.31 -2.10 -4.72
N PRO A 192 -22.33 -1.35 -5.20
CA PRO A 192 -22.74 -1.39 -6.60
C PRO A 192 -21.63 -1.11 -7.61
N ALA A 193 -20.64 -0.31 -7.22
CA ALA A 193 -19.48 0.03 -8.07
C ALA A 193 -18.38 -1.05 -8.07
N TYR A 194 -18.54 -2.16 -7.34
CA TYR A 194 -17.56 -3.24 -7.26
C TYR A 194 -17.33 -3.89 -8.63
N LEU A 195 -18.38 -4.34 -9.30
CA LEU A 195 -18.28 -5.01 -10.61
C LEU A 195 -17.87 -4.07 -11.75
N ILE A 196 -17.90 -2.75 -11.52
CA ILE A 196 -17.46 -1.72 -12.46
C ILE A 196 -15.94 -1.48 -12.37
N GLN A 197 -15.29 -1.98 -11.32
CA GLN A 197 -13.84 -1.87 -11.18
C GLN A 197 -13.10 -2.54 -12.35
N ARG A 198 -11.88 -2.07 -12.61
CA ARG A 198 -11.00 -2.70 -13.61
C ARG A 198 -10.77 -4.16 -13.25
N GLU A 199 -10.67 -5.04 -14.25
CA GLU A 199 -10.40 -6.47 -14.07
C GLU A 199 -9.19 -6.73 -13.15
N ALA A 200 -8.11 -5.97 -13.35
CA ALA A 200 -6.92 -6.03 -12.52
C ALA A 200 -7.17 -5.74 -11.02
N ALA A 201 -8.20 -4.98 -10.67
CA ALA A 201 -8.60 -4.73 -9.29
C ALA A 201 -9.52 -5.84 -8.76
N LEU A 202 -10.46 -6.33 -9.58
CA LEU A 202 -11.30 -7.48 -9.25
C LEU A 202 -10.47 -8.70 -8.89
N GLN A 203 -9.47 -9.03 -9.71
CA GLN A 203 -8.54 -10.14 -9.44
C GLN A 203 -7.79 -9.95 -8.09
N ARG A 204 -7.41 -8.71 -7.72
CA ARG A 204 -6.78 -8.44 -6.42
C ARG A 204 -7.75 -8.69 -5.27
N TRP A 205 -9.00 -8.25 -5.41
CA TRP A 205 -10.04 -8.53 -4.42
C TRP A 205 -10.29 -10.02 -4.26
N ASP A 206 -10.31 -10.79 -5.36
CA ASP A 206 -10.42 -12.25 -5.31
C ASP A 206 -9.25 -12.89 -4.56
N LEU A 207 -8.03 -12.39 -4.78
CA LEU A 207 -6.87 -12.88 -4.05
C LEU A 207 -6.95 -12.55 -2.55
N TYR A 208 -7.36 -11.33 -2.18
CA TYR A 208 -7.57 -10.97 -0.77
C TYR A 208 -8.67 -11.81 -0.13
N LYS A 209 -9.77 -12.03 -0.85
CA LYS A 209 -10.85 -12.92 -0.44
C LYS A 209 -10.33 -14.32 -0.12
N ALA A 210 -9.54 -14.89 -1.04
CA ALA A 210 -8.99 -16.23 -0.88
C ALA A 210 -8.05 -16.34 0.34
N TYR A 211 -7.24 -15.33 0.60
CA TYR A 211 -6.40 -15.27 1.81
C TYR A 211 -7.23 -15.17 3.09
N ILE A 212 -8.22 -14.28 3.14
CA ILE A 212 -9.12 -14.10 4.29
C ILE A 212 -9.87 -15.40 4.58
N GLU A 213 -10.43 -16.00 3.53
CA GLU A 213 -11.12 -17.28 3.60
C GLU A 213 -10.21 -18.43 4.06
N PHE A 214 -8.93 -18.38 3.70
CA PHE A 214 -7.96 -19.38 4.15
C PHE A 214 -7.64 -19.24 5.64
N VAL A 215 -7.40 -18.05 6.15
CA VAL A 215 -6.97 -17.85 7.55
C VAL A 215 -8.11 -17.92 8.57
N LEU A 216 -9.35 -17.72 8.12
CA LEU A 216 -10.52 -17.91 8.96
C LEU A 216 -10.80 -19.40 9.22
N PRO A 217 -11.51 -19.72 10.33
CA PRO A 217 -11.93 -21.09 10.60
C PRO A 217 -12.65 -21.70 9.39
N PRO A 218 -12.35 -22.96 9.03
CA PRO A 218 -12.96 -23.59 7.87
C PRO A 218 -14.49 -23.63 8.06
N PRO A 219 -15.26 -23.48 6.96
CA PRO A 219 -16.71 -23.59 7.02
C PRO A 219 -17.10 -24.97 7.57
N ARG A 220 -18.23 -25.03 8.29
CA ARG A 220 -18.73 -26.26 8.93
C ARG A 220 -18.98 -27.42 7.95
N THR A 221 -19.06 -27.15 6.64
CA THR A 221 -19.33 -28.15 5.61
C THR A 221 -18.10 -28.42 4.74
N THR A 222 -17.73 -29.69 4.62
CA THR A 222 -16.61 -30.19 3.81
C THR A 222 -16.74 -29.86 2.32
N ALA A 223 -17.96 -29.84 1.78
CA ALA A 223 -18.21 -29.47 0.38
C ALA A 223 -17.83 -28.01 0.09
N ARG A 224 -18.19 -27.09 0.98
CA ARG A 224 -17.84 -25.67 0.82
C ARG A 224 -16.34 -25.45 0.98
N GLN A 225 -15.70 -26.18 1.90
CA GLN A 225 -14.26 -26.18 2.05
C GLN A 225 -13.55 -26.63 0.76
N ARG A 226 -13.99 -27.72 0.12
CA ARG A 226 -13.45 -28.19 -1.17
C ARG A 226 -13.72 -27.23 -2.33
N GLN A 227 -14.85 -26.54 -2.35
CA GLN A 227 -15.13 -25.54 -3.37
C GLN A 227 -14.18 -24.34 -3.26
N MET A 228 -13.94 -23.85 -2.04
CA MET A 228 -13.01 -22.75 -1.77
C MET A 228 -11.57 -23.14 -2.11
N ALA A 229 -11.18 -24.37 -1.78
CA ALA A 229 -9.93 -24.99 -2.20
C ALA A 229 -9.70 -24.92 -3.70
N GLN A 230 -10.64 -25.51 -4.46
CA GLN A 230 -10.56 -25.58 -5.92
C GLN A 230 -10.49 -24.19 -6.55
N TRP A 231 -11.26 -23.23 -6.02
CA TRP A 231 -11.24 -21.86 -6.51
C TRP A 231 -9.88 -21.17 -6.29
N ALA A 232 -9.29 -21.31 -5.09
CA ALA A 232 -7.96 -20.76 -4.81
C ALA A 232 -6.86 -21.38 -5.72
N LEU A 233 -7.02 -22.65 -6.10
CA LEU A 233 -6.12 -23.33 -7.03
C LEU A 233 -6.29 -22.89 -8.49
N GLN A 234 -7.45 -22.32 -8.86
CA GLN A 234 -7.78 -21.84 -10.20
C GLN A 234 -7.43 -20.36 -10.43
N LEU A 235 -6.89 -19.66 -9.42
CA LEU A 235 -6.49 -18.25 -9.57
C LEU A 235 -5.46 -18.09 -10.71
N PRO A 236 -5.70 -17.17 -11.66
CA PRO A 236 -4.84 -17.01 -12.83
C PRO A 236 -3.48 -16.40 -12.46
N GLU A 237 -2.45 -16.74 -13.22
CA GLU A 237 -1.16 -16.06 -13.13
C GLU A 237 -1.29 -14.60 -13.63
N TYR A 238 -0.76 -13.67 -12.87
CA TYR A 238 -0.69 -12.26 -13.23
C TYR A 238 0.47 -11.97 -14.19
N SER A 239 0.36 -10.85 -14.92
CA SER A 239 1.44 -10.32 -15.75
C SER A 239 2.73 -10.04 -14.97
N ARG A 240 3.86 -9.93 -15.68
CA ARG A 240 5.20 -9.68 -15.10
C ARG A 240 5.26 -8.43 -14.21
N ASP A 241 4.42 -7.43 -14.43
CA ASP A 241 4.40 -6.20 -13.63
C ASP A 241 3.81 -6.40 -12.22
N LYS A 242 3.26 -7.60 -11.93
CA LYS A 242 2.61 -7.95 -10.66
C LYS A 242 3.28 -9.15 -9.97
N ARG A 243 4.62 -9.24 -10.03
CA ARG A 243 5.42 -10.33 -9.40
C ARG A 243 4.96 -10.69 -7.97
N GLY A 244 4.66 -9.71 -7.13
CA GLY A 244 4.20 -9.96 -5.76
C GLY A 244 2.86 -10.70 -5.65
N HIS A 245 1.93 -10.45 -6.57
CA HIS A 245 0.67 -11.17 -6.59
C HIS A 245 0.85 -12.62 -7.05
N ASN A 246 1.79 -12.88 -7.97
CA ASN A 246 2.14 -14.23 -8.37
C ASN A 246 2.77 -15.03 -7.22
N VAL A 247 3.70 -14.42 -6.47
CA VAL A 247 4.24 -15.03 -5.24
C VAL A 247 3.10 -15.33 -4.27
N ALA A 248 2.19 -14.39 -4.05
CA ALA A 248 1.06 -14.58 -3.16
C ALA A 248 0.12 -15.72 -3.60
N ILE A 249 -0.18 -15.88 -4.90
CA ILE A 249 -0.96 -17.03 -5.40
C ILE A 249 -0.24 -18.34 -5.10
N LEU A 250 1.04 -18.45 -5.46
CA LEU A 250 1.80 -19.70 -5.30
C LEU A 250 1.92 -20.11 -3.83
N VAL A 251 2.09 -19.13 -2.93
CA VAL A 251 2.09 -19.34 -1.49
C VAL A 251 0.73 -19.81 -1.00
N LEU A 252 -0.36 -19.17 -1.42
CA LEU A 252 -1.72 -19.58 -1.04
C LEU A 252 -2.02 -21.02 -1.46
N GLN A 253 -1.63 -21.40 -2.69
CA GLN A 253 -1.79 -22.76 -3.19
C GLN A 253 -0.99 -23.78 -2.35
N LEU A 254 0.25 -23.44 -1.96
CA LEU A 254 1.04 -24.29 -1.07
C LEU A 254 0.37 -24.45 0.29
N LEU A 255 -0.08 -23.36 0.90
CA LEU A 255 -0.77 -23.35 2.18
C LEU A 255 -2.03 -24.22 2.14
N HIS A 256 -2.74 -24.21 1.01
CA HIS A 256 -3.89 -25.08 0.79
C HIS A 256 -3.51 -26.57 0.87
N PHE A 257 -2.51 -27.00 0.10
CA PHE A 257 -2.08 -28.41 0.10
C PHE A 257 -1.45 -28.85 1.42
N LEU A 258 -0.79 -27.93 2.15
CA LEU A 258 -0.31 -28.20 3.50
C LEU A 258 -1.48 -28.49 4.45
N ARG A 259 -2.57 -27.72 4.37
CA ARG A 259 -3.78 -27.96 5.17
C ARG A 259 -4.46 -29.28 4.82
N GLU A 260 -4.48 -29.65 3.54
CA GLU A 260 -5.00 -30.95 3.08
C GLU A 260 -4.06 -32.13 3.38
N ARG A 261 -2.83 -31.85 3.87
CA ARG A 261 -1.77 -32.83 4.11
C ARG A 261 -1.41 -33.65 2.88
N ASN A 262 -1.53 -33.08 1.68
CA ASN A 262 -1.19 -33.76 0.43
C ASN A 262 0.30 -33.60 0.11
N LEU A 263 1.11 -34.62 0.44
CA LEU A 263 2.57 -34.56 0.30
C LEU A 263 3.02 -34.32 -1.15
N GLU A 264 2.44 -35.03 -2.11
CA GLU A 264 2.81 -34.93 -3.53
C GLU A 264 2.56 -33.52 -4.07
N ALA A 265 1.38 -32.96 -3.77
CA ALA A 265 1.00 -31.63 -4.20
C ALA A 265 1.88 -30.54 -3.54
N VAL A 266 2.22 -30.71 -2.27
CA VAL A 266 3.13 -29.83 -1.53
C VAL A 266 4.53 -29.82 -2.18
N LEU A 267 5.12 -31.01 -2.40
CA LEU A 267 6.45 -31.13 -3.02
C LEU A 267 6.48 -30.51 -4.41
N LEU A 268 5.47 -30.79 -5.25
CA LEU A 268 5.34 -30.20 -6.57
C LEU A 268 5.26 -28.67 -6.51
N ARG A 269 4.49 -28.12 -5.56
CA ARG A 269 4.31 -26.66 -5.42
C ARG A 269 5.57 -25.97 -4.91
N LEU A 270 6.31 -26.61 -3.99
CA LEU A 270 7.60 -26.11 -3.52
C LEU A 270 8.65 -26.08 -4.63
N GLU A 271 8.72 -27.09 -5.50
CA GLU A 271 9.63 -27.04 -6.65
C GLU A 271 9.24 -25.94 -7.65
N ARG A 272 7.94 -25.71 -7.86
CA ARG A 272 7.46 -24.56 -8.67
C ARG A 272 7.89 -23.23 -8.06
N LEU A 273 7.74 -23.05 -6.75
CA LEU A 273 8.20 -21.87 -6.02
C LEU A 273 9.72 -21.68 -6.14
N ARG A 274 10.50 -22.76 -6.01
CA ARG A 274 11.96 -22.73 -6.19
C ARG A 274 12.35 -22.25 -7.58
N LYS A 275 11.72 -22.79 -8.62
CA LYS A 275 11.93 -22.35 -10.02
C LYS A 275 11.48 -20.91 -10.25
N TYR A 276 10.39 -20.48 -9.62
CA TYR A 276 9.90 -19.10 -9.72
C TYR A 276 10.88 -18.11 -9.09
N GLN A 277 11.35 -18.41 -7.86
CA GLN A 277 12.41 -17.67 -7.19
C GLN A 277 13.65 -17.59 -8.08
N GLN A 278 14.05 -18.77 -8.58
CA GLN A 278 14.93 -19.03 -9.72
C GLN A 278 14.88 -17.89 -10.72
N ARG A 279 13.76 -17.76 -11.42
CA ARG A 279 13.62 -16.98 -12.65
C ARG A 279 13.26 -15.50 -12.47
N HIS A 280 12.68 -15.10 -11.34
CA HIS A 280 11.97 -13.81 -11.25
C HIS A 280 12.39 -12.92 -10.08
N LEU A 281 13.09 -13.45 -9.08
CA LEU A 281 13.35 -12.75 -7.81
C LEU A 281 14.83 -12.42 -7.58
N TYR A 282 15.55 -11.92 -8.59
CA TYR A 282 16.99 -11.59 -8.46
C TYR A 282 17.30 -10.21 -7.86
N GLU A 283 16.33 -9.30 -7.87
CA GLU A 283 16.56 -7.91 -7.49
C GLU A 283 16.75 -7.75 -5.96
N PRO A 284 17.47 -6.72 -5.50
CA PRO A 284 17.57 -6.42 -4.06
C PRO A 284 16.20 -6.16 -3.42
N THR A 285 15.26 -5.61 -4.18
CA THR A 285 13.88 -5.29 -3.77
C THR A 285 13.03 -6.52 -3.47
N THR A 286 13.41 -7.71 -3.97
CA THR A 286 12.69 -8.98 -3.74
C THR A 286 13.29 -9.80 -2.60
N LEU A 287 14.19 -9.22 -1.79
CA LEU A 287 14.90 -9.93 -0.72
C LEU A 287 13.95 -10.61 0.27
N ARG A 288 12.86 -9.92 0.68
CA ARG A 288 11.88 -10.50 1.61
C ARG A 288 11.19 -11.72 1.03
N SER A 289 10.70 -11.64 -0.20
CA SER A 289 10.07 -12.75 -0.90
C SER A 289 11.06 -13.91 -1.04
N ARG A 290 12.33 -13.64 -1.37
CA ARG A 290 13.39 -14.67 -1.39
C ARG A 290 13.61 -15.33 -0.03
N LEU A 291 13.72 -14.55 1.05
CA LEU A 291 13.91 -15.09 2.41
C LEU A 291 12.74 -15.99 2.80
N PHE A 292 11.51 -15.55 2.53
CA PHE A 292 10.33 -16.34 2.81
C PHE A 292 10.27 -17.64 1.99
N LEU A 293 10.55 -17.58 0.69
CA LEU A 293 10.58 -18.80 -0.13
C LEU A 293 11.68 -19.79 0.29
N ARG A 294 12.79 -19.31 0.87
CA ARG A 294 13.82 -20.17 1.48
C ARG A 294 13.33 -20.79 2.79
N LEU A 295 12.60 -20.05 3.64
CA LEU A 295 11.95 -20.61 4.83
C LEU A 295 11.01 -21.76 4.44
N LEU A 296 10.21 -21.59 3.38
CA LEU A 296 9.33 -22.64 2.88
C LEU A 296 10.07 -23.89 2.40
N GLN A 297 11.31 -23.79 1.93
CA GLN A 297 12.11 -24.97 1.54
C GLN A 297 12.58 -25.78 2.75
N LEU A 298 12.77 -25.14 3.91
CA LEU A 298 13.22 -25.81 5.14
C LEU A 298 12.23 -26.87 5.62
N ILE A 299 10.93 -26.74 5.33
CA ILE A 299 9.94 -27.72 5.78
C ILE A 299 10.18 -29.10 5.13
N VAL A 300 10.71 -29.13 3.90
CA VAL A 300 11.10 -30.37 3.21
C VAL A 300 12.45 -30.86 3.72
N GLU A 301 13.43 -29.96 3.88
CA GLU A 301 14.75 -30.31 4.42
C GLU A 301 14.68 -30.93 5.83
N LYS A 302 13.65 -30.56 6.59
CA LYS A 302 13.37 -31.08 7.94
C LYS A 302 12.25 -32.11 7.96
N ASN A 303 11.94 -32.73 6.83
CA ASN A 303 10.99 -33.85 6.72
C ASN A 303 9.65 -33.57 7.40
N PHE A 304 9.05 -32.39 7.23
CA PHE A 304 7.74 -32.16 7.84
C PHE A 304 7.81 -31.62 9.28
N ASN A 305 8.97 -31.68 9.93
CA ASN A 305 9.09 -31.47 11.37
C ASN A 305 9.08 -29.99 11.75
N ALA A 306 7.94 -29.53 12.29
CA ALA A 306 7.76 -28.12 12.65
C ALA A 306 8.81 -27.59 13.65
N PRO A 307 9.13 -28.27 14.77
CA PRO A 307 10.18 -27.82 15.68
C PRO A 307 11.55 -27.63 15.01
N GLN A 308 12.02 -28.62 14.24
CA GLN A 308 13.32 -28.56 13.57
C GLN A 308 13.34 -27.51 12.45
N ALA A 309 12.25 -27.35 11.71
CA ALA A 309 12.12 -26.32 10.69
C ALA A 309 12.14 -24.91 11.32
N ALA A 310 11.43 -24.73 12.44
CA ALA A 310 11.42 -23.48 13.19
C ALA A 310 12.82 -23.11 13.71
N GLU A 311 13.50 -24.05 14.36
CA GLU A 311 14.84 -23.87 14.90
C GLU A 311 15.83 -23.45 13.80
N ARG A 312 15.84 -24.19 12.68
CA ARG A 312 16.70 -23.91 11.53
C ARG A 312 16.36 -22.58 10.85
N GLY A 313 15.08 -22.20 10.86
CA GLY A 313 14.57 -20.98 10.24
C GLY A 313 14.85 -19.70 11.04
N THR A 314 15.20 -19.79 12.33
CA THR A 314 15.35 -18.65 13.25
C THR A 314 16.17 -17.50 12.66
N ALA A 315 17.37 -17.78 12.12
CA ALA A 315 18.24 -16.76 11.57
C ALA A 315 17.64 -16.07 10.32
N MET A 316 16.99 -16.84 9.43
CA MET A 316 16.34 -16.29 8.24
C MET A 316 15.08 -15.49 8.60
N LEU A 317 14.32 -15.93 9.62
CA LEU A 317 13.16 -15.19 10.13
C LEU A 317 13.57 -13.87 10.77
N GLN A 318 14.68 -13.87 11.52
CA GLN A 318 15.23 -12.63 12.08
C GLN A 318 15.68 -11.67 10.98
N GLN A 319 16.41 -12.17 9.98
CA GLN A 319 16.81 -11.38 8.81
C GLN A 319 15.58 -10.84 8.05
N LEU A 320 14.51 -11.63 7.92
CA LEU A 320 13.27 -11.21 7.30
C LEU A 320 12.65 -10.03 8.06
N ARG A 321 12.54 -10.13 9.39
CA ARG A 321 12.03 -9.06 10.27
C ARG A 321 12.81 -7.76 10.12
N GLU A 322 14.15 -7.85 10.10
CA GLU A 322 15.06 -6.71 9.98
C GLU A 322 15.09 -6.10 8.57
N THR A 323 14.78 -6.89 7.53
CA THR A 323 14.77 -6.40 6.15
C THR A 323 13.62 -5.39 5.99
N PRO A 324 13.91 -4.10 5.70
CA PRO A 324 12.86 -3.11 5.50
C PRO A 324 12.04 -3.46 4.25
N PRO A 325 10.76 -3.08 4.22
CA PRO A 325 9.99 -3.19 2.98
C PRO A 325 10.61 -2.28 1.91
N PRO A 326 10.74 -2.74 0.66
CA PRO A 326 11.28 -1.91 -0.41
C PRO A 326 10.47 -0.62 -0.60
N GLY A 327 11.09 0.43 -1.16
CA GLY A 327 10.41 1.68 -1.54
C GLY A 327 9.38 1.50 -2.65
N ASN A 328 8.50 2.48 -2.88
CA ASN A 328 7.27 2.30 -3.64
C ASN A 328 7.45 1.97 -5.15
N ALA A 329 8.65 2.15 -5.69
CA ALA A 329 8.93 1.80 -7.09
C ALA A 329 8.91 0.29 -7.39
N PHE A 330 9.00 -0.58 -6.37
CA PHE A 330 9.17 -2.04 -6.56
C PHE A 330 8.49 -2.89 -5.47
N ALA A 331 7.71 -2.29 -4.59
CA ALA A 331 7.25 -2.98 -3.40
C ALA A 331 6.05 -3.89 -3.65
N GLU A 332 6.31 -5.19 -3.59
CA GLU A 332 5.29 -6.20 -3.37
C GLU A 332 4.64 -5.89 -2.02
N VAL A 333 3.34 -5.58 -2.03
CA VAL A 333 2.57 -5.51 -0.80
C VAL A 333 2.19 -6.94 -0.43
N GLU A 334 2.81 -7.44 0.63
CA GLU A 334 2.45 -8.71 1.24
C GLU A 334 0.97 -8.67 1.64
N ILE A 335 0.20 -9.70 1.34
CA ILE A 335 -1.22 -9.75 1.73
C ILE A 335 -1.34 -10.03 3.22
N ILE A 336 -0.58 -11.04 3.66
CA ILE A 336 -0.29 -11.33 5.06
C ILE A 336 1.23 -11.26 5.20
N PRO A 337 1.77 -10.61 6.25
CA PRO A 337 3.20 -10.57 6.49
C PRO A 337 3.83 -11.96 6.44
N TYR A 338 4.98 -12.08 5.77
CA TYR A 338 5.65 -13.37 5.62
C TYR A 338 6.03 -14.01 6.95
N GLU A 339 6.30 -13.22 7.98
CA GLU A 339 6.52 -13.67 9.35
C GLU A 339 5.29 -14.42 9.90
N HIS A 340 4.08 -13.87 9.68
CA HIS A 340 2.84 -14.50 10.10
C HIS A 340 2.50 -15.72 9.24
N LEU A 341 2.77 -15.67 7.92
CA LEU A 341 2.58 -16.83 7.06
C LEU A 341 3.50 -17.99 7.45
N TRP A 342 4.73 -17.69 7.89
CA TRP A 342 5.65 -18.72 8.40
C TRP A 342 5.11 -19.37 9.68
N GLU A 343 4.57 -18.58 10.61
CA GLU A 343 3.90 -19.10 11.81
C GLU A 343 2.70 -19.97 11.46
N LEU A 344 1.89 -19.58 10.46
CA LEU A 344 0.78 -20.38 9.95
C LEU A 344 1.26 -21.71 9.35
N VAL A 345 2.34 -21.70 8.55
CA VAL A 345 2.94 -22.93 8.01
C VAL A 345 3.35 -23.88 9.14
N LEU A 346 4.06 -23.38 10.15
CA LEU A 346 4.46 -24.19 11.29
C LEU A 346 3.26 -24.70 12.08
N GLY A 347 2.19 -23.91 12.20
CA GLY A 347 0.92 -24.33 12.80
C GLY A 347 0.30 -25.53 12.07
N LEU A 348 0.16 -25.44 10.75
CA LEU A 348 -0.37 -26.54 9.93
C LEU A 348 0.45 -27.82 10.08
N LEU A 349 1.78 -27.70 10.12
CA LEU A 349 2.67 -28.86 10.31
C LEU A 349 2.55 -29.50 11.70
N ARG A 350 2.25 -28.71 12.74
CA ARG A 350 1.97 -29.24 14.09
C ARG A 350 0.63 -29.95 14.17
N GLU A 351 -0.36 -29.49 13.42
CA GLU A 351 -1.65 -30.20 13.31
C GLU A 351 -1.45 -31.56 12.63
N GLY A 352 -0.58 -31.62 11.62
CA GLY A 352 -0.03 -32.87 11.08
C GLY A 352 0.80 -32.67 9.83
N ALA A 353 1.81 -33.53 9.67
CA ALA A 353 2.65 -33.53 8.48
C ALA A 353 1.87 -33.96 7.22
N PRO A 354 2.28 -33.49 6.03
CA PRO A 354 1.77 -34.03 4.78
C PRO A 354 2.06 -35.53 4.66
N VAL A 355 1.08 -36.29 4.19
CA VAL A 355 1.15 -37.74 3.96
C VAL A 355 1.05 -38.03 2.47
N ALA A 356 1.68 -39.13 2.04
CA ALA A 356 1.46 -39.65 0.69
C ALA A 356 -0.02 -40.02 0.53
N ASN A 357 -0.59 -39.79 -0.65
CA ASN A 357 -1.94 -40.26 -0.93
C ASN A 357 -1.94 -41.79 -0.84
N GLU A 358 -2.66 -42.36 0.12
CA GLU A 358 -2.94 -43.79 0.07
C GLU A 358 -3.77 -44.05 -1.19
N PRO A 359 -3.40 -45.04 -2.02
CA PRO A 359 -4.24 -45.41 -3.14
C PRO A 359 -5.59 -45.80 -2.57
N VAL A 360 -6.63 -45.06 -2.95
CA VAL A 360 -8.02 -45.42 -2.63
C VAL A 360 -8.22 -46.80 -3.24
N ALA A 361 -8.26 -47.83 -2.39
CA ALA A 361 -8.65 -49.16 -2.81
C ALA A 361 -10.04 -49.03 -3.45
N GLN A 362 -10.10 -49.33 -4.74
CA GLN A 362 -11.31 -49.23 -5.57
C GLN A 362 -12.38 -50.20 -5.11
#